data_AF-A0AAI8EZU8-F1
#
_entry.id   AF-A0AAI8EZU8-F1
#
_cell.length_a   1.000
_cell.length_b   1.000
_cell.length_c   1.000
_cell.angle_alpha   90.00
_cell.angle_beta   90.00
_cell.angle_gamma   90.00
#
_symmetry.space_group_name_H-M   'P 1'
#
loop_
_entity.id
_entity.type
_entity.pdbx_description
1 polymer ?
#
loop_
_entity_poly.entity_id
_entity_poly.type
_entity_poly.pdbx_seq_one_letter_code
_entity_poly.pdbx_strand_id
1 'polypeptide(L)'
;MGALEKYEDYLLGLLKVWLECYRALKPNGKLCINVPLMPMLKKVLNTHYNRHIFDLHADIQRSILHDLNNTLENKPKMFLLDIYIWKRANPTKRLMFGSYPYPRDFYAQNTIEFIGVFVKDGKPKQPTEEQKEQSQLTQEEWVEFTKQIWEIPIPNKNDIAFGKHAALMPAELARRLIRLYSCVGDVVLDPFSGSGTTLREAKLLKRNFIGYELYENYKPLIEQKLGNLFDFE
;
A
#
# COMPACT_ATOMS: atom_id res chain seq x y z
N MET A 1 4.42 11.09 13.24
CA MET A 1 3.95 10.19 12.16
C MET A 1 5.15 9.91 11.30
N GLY A 2 5.86 8.80 11.56
CA GLY A 2 7.28 8.73 11.22
C GLY A 2 8.07 9.83 11.96
N ALA A 3 9.00 10.48 11.27
CA ALA A 3 9.85 11.56 11.80
C ALA A 3 9.18 12.97 11.83
N LEU A 4 7.96 13.11 11.32
CA LEU A 4 7.28 14.41 11.22
C LEU A 4 6.33 14.65 12.39
N GLU A 5 6.34 15.88 12.90
CA GLU A 5 5.55 16.33 14.06
C GLU A 5 4.10 16.69 13.68
N LYS A 6 3.87 17.26 12.49
CA LYS A 6 2.54 17.67 12.00
C LYS A 6 1.99 16.71 10.93
N TYR A 7 0.68 16.54 10.92
CA TYR A 7 0.00 15.62 10.00
C TYR A 7 -0.02 16.16 8.57
N GLU A 8 -0.16 17.48 8.44
CA GLU A 8 -0.18 18.18 7.16
C GLU A 8 1.17 18.07 6.45
N ASP A 9 2.28 18.23 7.19
CA ASP A 9 3.63 18.06 6.65
C ASP A 9 3.86 16.62 6.16
N TYR A 10 3.29 15.64 6.87
CA TYR A 10 3.32 14.23 6.47
C TYR A 10 2.57 13.99 5.16
N LEU A 11 1.34 14.52 5.03
CA LEU A 11 0.58 14.44 3.78
C LEU A 11 1.29 15.12 2.62
N LEU A 12 1.90 16.29 2.85
CA LEU A 12 2.69 17.00 1.82
C LEU A 12 3.94 16.22 1.41
N GLY A 13 4.62 15.55 2.35
CA GLY A 13 5.73 14.66 2.06
C GLY A 13 5.32 13.49 1.17
N LEU A 14 4.19 12.83 1.50
CA LEU A 14 3.64 11.75 0.68
C LEU A 14 3.25 12.23 -0.72
N LEU A 15 2.62 13.42 -0.83
CA LEU A 15 2.23 13.98 -2.11
C LEU A 15 3.42 14.12 -3.07
N LYS A 16 4.59 14.55 -2.57
CA LYS A 16 5.82 14.62 -3.40
C LYS A 16 6.19 13.25 -4.00
N VAL A 17 6.06 12.18 -3.21
CA VAL A 17 6.31 10.81 -3.69
C VAL A 17 5.27 10.39 -4.73
N TRP A 18 4.00 10.71 -4.51
CA TRP A 18 2.92 10.41 -5.46
C TRP A 18 3.10 11.12 -6.81
N LEU A 19 3.62 12.36 -6.80
CA LEU A 19 3.96 13.11 -8.01
C LEU A 19 5.10 12.43 -8.80
N GLU A 20 6.13 11.93 -8.11
CA GLU A 20 7.21 11.16 -8.76
C GLU A 20 6.73 9.81 -9.28
N CYS A 21 5.85 9.12 -8.55
CA CYS A 21 5.19 7.92 -9.04
C CYS A 21 4.37 8.22 -10.31
N TYR A 22 3.60 9.30 -10.32
CA TYR A 22 2.86 9.75 -11.51
C TYR A 22 3.80 10.02 -12.68
N ARG A 23 4.94 10.70 -12.46
CA ARG A 23 5.94 10.96 -13.50
C ARG A 23 6.47 9.65 -14.09
N ALA A 24 6.82 8.68 -13.24
CA ALA A 24 7.40 7.40 -13.64
C ALA A 24 6.39 6.44 -14.30
N LEU A 25 5.10 6.51 -13.95
CA LEU A 25 4.08 5.62 -14.52
C LEU A 25 3.95 5.79 -16.04
N LYS A 26 3.82 4.67 -16.75
CA LYS A 26 3.36 4.66 -18.15
C LYS A 26 1.91 5.18 -18.24
N PRO A 27 1.46 5.70 -19.40
CA PRO A 27 0.04 5.93 -19.65
C PRO A 27 -0.79 4.68 -19.32
N ASN A 28 -1.94 4.86 -18.68
CA ASN A 28 -2.76 3.79 -18.12
C ASN A 28 -2.07 2.92 -17.04
N GLY A 29 -0.93 3.35 -16.50
CA GLY A 29 -0.28 2.72 -15.35
C GLY A 29 -1.07 2.95 -14.06
N LYS A 30 -0.92 2.03 -13.10
CA LYS A 30 -1.69 2.03 -11.85
C LYS A 30 -0.78 2.34 -10.66
N LEU A 31 -1.27 3.21 -9.76
CA LEU A 31 -0.69 3.46 -8.45
C LEU A 31 -1.65 2.87 -7.41
N CYS A 32 -1.20 1.85 -6.67
CA CYS A 32 -1.99 1.22 -5.63
C CYS A 32 -1.43 1.63 -4.26
N ILE A 33 -2.28 2.16 -3.38
CA ILE A 33 -1.88 2.69 -2.07
C ILE A 33 -2.69 1.98 -0.99
N ASN A 34 -2.02 1.13 -0.21
CA ASN A 34 -2.59 0.49 0.98
C ASN A 34 -2.34 1.33 2.23
N VAL A 35 -3.38 1.73 2.94
CA VAL A 35 -3.28 2.51 4.18
C VAL A 35 -4.29 2.06 5.24
N PRO A 36 -3.87 2.01 6.52
CA PRO A 36 -4.78 1.75 7.63
C PRO A 36 -5.51 3.02 8.07
N LEU A 37 -6.60 2.84 8.81
CA LEU A 37 -7.15 3.92 9.64
C LEU A 37 -6.19 4.21 10.80
N MET A 38 -5.86 5.48 11.02
CA MET A 38 -4.91 5.88 12.07
C MET A 38 -5.65 6.50 13.26
N PRO A 39 -5.81 5.76 14.39
CA PRO A 39 -6.41 6.33 15.59
C PRO A 39 -5.45 7.35 16.21
N MET A 40 -5.99 8.51 16.59
CA MET A 40 -5.17 9.52 17.26
C MET A 40 -5.02 9.26 18.74
N LEU A 41 -3.77 9.34 19.20
CA LEU A 41 -3.46 9.30 20.62
C LEU A 41 -3.76 10.66 21.24
N LYS A 42 -4.68 10.70 22.21
CA LYS A 42 -5.08 11.94 22.92
C LYS A 42 -3.90 12.67 23.59
N LYS A 43 -2.84 11.94 23.95
CA LYS A 43 -1.60 12.53 24.48
C LYS A 43 -0.78 13.33 23.45
N VAL A 44 -1.06 13.16 22.14
CA VAL A 44 -0.35 13.80 21.03
C VAL A 44 -1.17 14.94 20.41
N LEU A 45 -2.49 14.78 20.27
CA LEU A 45 -3.40 15.88 19.91
C LEU A 45 -4.53 15.99 20.93
N ASN A 46 -4.61 17.15 21.59
CA ASN A 46 -5.66 17.51 22.55
C ASN A 46 -6.44 18.74 22.07
N THR A 47 -6.72 18.80 20.76
CA THR A 47 -7.43 19.93 20.12
C THR A 47 -8.93 19.96 20.43
N HIS A 48 -9.48 18.87 20.93
CA HIS A 48 -10.90 18.74 21.29
C HIS A 48 -11.08 17.62 22.33
N TYR A 49 -12.24 17.60 22.98
CA TYR A 49 -12.54 16.65 24.06
C TYR A 49 -12.73 15.21 23.60
N ASN A 50 -13.24 15.05 22.37
CA ASN A 50 -13.57 13.78 21.75
C ASN A 50 -12.35 13.06 21.18
N ARG A 51 -12.59 11.85 20.72
CA ARG A 51 -11.63 11.02 19.99
C ARG A 51 -11.68 11.34 18.49
N HIS A 52 -10.54 11.20 17.82
CA HIS A 52 -10.39 11.44 16.39
C HIS A 52 -9.69 10.27 15.71
N ILE A 53 -10.12 9.89 14.52
CA ILE A 53 -9.39 8.98 13.62
C ILE A 53 -8.95 9.83 12.44
N PHE A 54 -7.67 9.72 12.08
CA PHE A 54 -7.22 10.22 10.79
C PHE A 54 -7.54 9.18 9.71
N ASP A 55 -8.41 9.57 8.79
CA ASP A 55 -8.70 8.83 7.58
C ASP A 55 -7.64 9.15 6.52
N LEU A 56 -6.47 8.53 6.70
CA LEU A 56 -5.33 8.74 5.81
C LEU A 56 -5.65 8.37 4.35
N HIS A 57 -6.56 7.41 4.13
CA HIS A 57 -7.00 7.04 2.79
C HIS A 57 -7.71 8.21 2.10
N ALA A 58 -8.72 8.79 2.77
CA ALA A 58 -9.46 9.91 2.23
C ALA A 58 -8.56 11.13 1.97
N ASP A 59 -7.63 11.43 2.89
CA ASP A 59 -6.72 12.57 2.75
C ASP A 59 -5.72 12.37 1.61
N ILE A 60 -5.12 11.18 1.47
CA ILE A 60 -4.23 10.85 0.33
C ILE A 60 -5.02 10.93 -0.98
N GLN A 61 -6.20 10.30 -1.04
CA GLN A 61 -7.06 10.33 -2.22
C GLN A 61 -7.38 11.77 -2.61
N ARG A 62 -7.75 12.61 -1.64
CA ARG A 62 -8.02 14.03 -1.87
C ARG A 62 -6.78 14.76 -2.41
N SER A 63 -5.60 14.50 -1.84
CA SER A 63 -4.35 15.14 -2.27
C SER A 63 -3.93 14.77 -3.69
N ILE A 64 -4.23 13.54 -4.13
CA ILE A 64 -3.94 13.05 -5.48
C ILE A 64 -4.95 13.59 -6.49
N LEU A 65 -6.24 13.55 -6.15
CA LEU A 65 -7.33 13.84 -7.08
C LEU A 65 -7.67 15.32 -7.18
N HIS A 66 -7.26 16.15 -6.22
CA HIS A 66 -7.57 17.58 -6.21
C HIS A 66 -6.29 18.41 -6.11
N ASP A 67 -6.21 19.48 -6.91
CA ASP A 67 -5.18 20.50 -6.71
C ASP A 67 -5.63 21.37 -5.53
N LEU A 68 -5.22 20.99 -4.32
CA LEU A 68 -5.67 21.64 -3.09
C LEU A 68 -5.08 23.04 -2.91
N ASN A 69 -4.03 23.38 -3.65
CA ASN A 69 -3.29 24.64 -3.48
C ASN A 69 -3.36 25.55 -4.72
N ASN A 70 -4.05 25.16 -5.80
CA ASN A 70 -4.03 25.88 -7.10
C ASN A 70 -2.60 26.19 -7.58
N THR A 71 -1.65 25.30 -7.26
CA THR A 71 -0.21 25.53 -7.49
C THR A 71 0.33 24.68 -8.65
N LEU A 72 -0.48 23.75 -9.16
CA LEU A 72 -0.07 22.85 -10.22
C LEU A 72 -0.68 23.35 -11.53
N GLU A 73 -0.01 24.30 -12.19
CA GLU A 73 -0.34 24.73 -13.57
C GLU A 73 -0.50 23.52 -14.51
N ASN A 74 0.13 22.40 -14.18
CA ASN A 74 -0.04 21.09 -14.81
C ASN A 74 -0.41 20.01 -13.78
N LYS A 75 -1.65 20.00 -13.32
CA LYS A 75 -2.16 18.94 -12.43
C LYS A 75 -1.88 17.54 -13.01
N PRO A 76 -1.36 16.59 -12.21
CA PRO A 76 -1.27 15.19 -12.60
C PRO A 76 -2.64 14.68 -13.07
N LYS A 77 -2.71 14.22 -14.30
CA LYS A 77 -3.93 13.59 -14.84
C LYS A 77 -4.03 12.16 -14.32
N MET A 78 -4.44 12.04 -13.06
CA MET A 78 -4.63 10.79 -12.36
C MET A 78 -6.07 10.70 -11.87
N PHE A 79 -6.67 9.52 -11.98
CA PHE A 79 -8.07 9.26 -11.64
C PHE A 79 -8.17 8.09 -10.67
N LEU A 80 -9.22 8.06 -9.86
CA LEU A 80 -9.53 6.90 -9.05
C LEU A 80 -10.14 5.83 -9.96
N LEU A 81 -9.52 4.66 -10.00
CA LEU A 81 -10.00 3.50 -10.73
C LEU A 81 -10.86 2.60 -9.85
N ASP A 82 -10.42 2.32 -8.63
CA ASP A 82 -11.09 1.38 -7.72
C ASP A 82 -10.63 1.59 -6.25
N ILE A 83 -11.34 0.99 -5.28
CA ILE A 83 -10.99 0.99 -3.85
C ILE A 83 -11.21 -0.39 -3.22
N TYR A 84 -10.18 -1.20 -3.02
CA TYR A 84 -10.34 -2.45 -2.26
C TYR A 84 -10.29 -2.21 -0.75
N ILE A 85 -10.95 -3.09 0.00
CA ILE A 85 -10.89 -3.15 1.46
C ILE A 85 -10.21 -4.47 1.83
N TRP A 86 -9.03 -4.38 2.43
CA TRP A 86 -8.40 -5.54 3.02
C TRP A 86 -8.98 -5.78 4.42
N LYS A 87 -9.81 -6.81 4.55
CA LYS A 87 -10.25 -7.35 5.84
C LYS A 87 -9.17 -8.27 6.40
N ARG A 88 -8.59 -7.89 7.53
CA ARG A 88 -7.56 -8.68 8.21
C ARG A 88 -8.23 -9.86 8.92
N ALA A 89 -8.00 -11.09 8.42
CA ALA A 89 -8.71 -12.28 8.91
C ALA A 89 -8.42 -12.62 10.40
N ASN A 90 -7.26 -12.23 10.94
CA ASN A 90 -6.86 -12.48 12.33
C ASN A 90 -6.41 -11.18 13.03
N PRO A 91 -7.31 -10.22 13.30
CA PRO A 91 -6.91 -8.98 13.94
C PRO A 91 -6.46 -9.23 15.39
N THR A 92 -5.45 -8.49 15.84
CA THR A 92 -4.99 -8.55 17.24
C THR A 92 -6.18 -8.31 18.17
N LYS A 93 -6.44 -9.23 19.11
CA LYS A 93 -7.57 -9.18 20.06
C LYS A 93 -7.53 -8.01 21.07
N ARG A 94 -6.64 -7.03 20.89
CA ARG A 94 -6.55 -5.87 21.79
C ARG A 94 -7.72 -4.96 21.49
N LEU A 95 -8.58 -4.78 22.50
CA LEU A 95 -9.63 -3.76 22.47
C LEU A 95 -8.98 -2.41 22.16
N MET A 96 -9.40 -1.81 21.05
CA MET A 96 -9.08 -0.42 20.78
C MET A 96 -9.79 0.40 21.85
N PHE A 97 -9.04 1.25 22.53
CA PHE A 97 -9.39 2.18 23.63
C PHE A 97 -10.90 2.34 23.92
N GLY A 98 -11.30 2.41 25.20
CA GLY A 98 -12.71 2.56 25.58
C GLY A 98 -12.94 2.23 27.05
N SER A 99 -14.15 2.52 27.55
CA SER A 99 -14.58 2.24 28.92
C SER A 99 -15.10 0.80 29.09
N TYR A 100 -14.36 -0.22 28.65
CA TYR A 100 -14.82 -1.61 28.76
C TYR A 100 -15.17 -2.01 30.20
N PRO A 101 -16.31 -2.68 30.46
CA PRO A 101 -17.33 -3.16 29.51
C PRO A 101 -18.47 -2.15 29.22
N TYR A 102 -18.41 -0.95 29.78
CA TYR A 102 -19.47 0.05 29.71
C TYR A 102 -19.49 0.79 28.36
N PRO A 103 -20.66 0.94 27.73
CA PRO A 103 -20.78 1.71 26.50
C PRO A 103 -20.46 3.17 26.80
N ARG A 104 -19.80 3.86 25.86
CA ARG A 104 -19.95 5.31 25.53
C ARG A 104 -18.91 5.81 24.52
N ASP A 105 -17.70 5.22 24.46
CA ASP A 105 -16.60 5.75 23.62
C ASP A 105 -15.62 4.67 23.10
N PHE A 106 -16.13 3.58 22.51
CA PHE A 106 -15.26 2.60 21.85
C PHE A 106 -14.78 3.10 20.49
N TYR A 107 -13.51 2.89 20.17
CA TYR A 107 -13.11 2.82 18.76
C TYR A 107 -13.53 1.46 18.20
N ALA A 108 -13.99 1.46 16.94
CA ALA A 108 -14.07 0.22 16.20
C ALA A 108 -12.69 -0.47 16.23
N GLN A 109 -12.69 -1.80 16.33
CA GLN A 109 -11.45 -2.54 16.12
C GLN A 109 -10.96 -2.22 14.71
N ASN A 110 -9.71 -1.81 14.59
CA ASN A 110 -9.11 -1.54 13.30
C ASN A 110 -8.81 -2.89 12.63
N THR A 111 -9.80 -3.45 11.93
CA THR A 111 -9.75 -4.77 11.28
C THR A 111 -9.62 -4.68 9.77
N ILE A 112 -9.60 -3.46 9.22
CA ILE A 112 -9.54 -3.21 7.79
C ILE A 112 -8.43 -2.24 7.43
N GLU A 113 -7.94 -2.33 6.20
CA GLU A 113 -7.14 -1.31 5.54
C GLU A 113 -7.75 -1.00 4.18
N PHE A 114 -7.53 0.22 3.68
CA PHE A 114 -8.05 0.67 2.40
C PHE A 114 -6.94 0.64 1.35
N ILE A 115 -7.27 0.16 0.16
CA ILE A 115 -6.37 0.10 -0.99
C ILE A 115 -6.96 0.96 -2.10
N GLY A 116 -6.50 2.20 -2.21
CA GLY A 116 -6.87 3.09 -3.30
C GLY A 116 -6.11 2.70 -4.57
N VAL A 117 -6.81 2.49 -5.68
CA VAL A 117 -6.22 2.22 -7.00
C VAL A 117 -6.43 3.44 -7.88
N PHE A 118 -5.33 4.09 -8.25
CA PHE A 118 -5.32 5.26 -9.12
C PHE A 118 -4.74 4.91 -10.49
N VAL A 119 -5.24 5.55 -11.55
CA VAL A 119 -4.81 5.32 -12.92
C VAL A 119 -4.33 6.62 -13.56
N LYS A 120 -3.15 6.57 -14.19
CA LYS A 120 -2.61 7.67 -15.01
C LYS A 120 -3.34 7.73 -16.34
N ASP A 121 -3.74 8.93 -16.74
CA ASP A 121 -4.40 9.18 -18.02
C ASP A 121 -3.54 8.76 -19.22
N GLY A 122 -4.21 8.44 -20.32
CA GLY A 122 -3.60 8.09 -21.59
C GLY A 122 -3.82 6.62 -22.00
N LYS A 123 -3.49 6.35 -23.26
CA LYS A 123 -3.80 5.06 -23.91
C LYS A 123 -2.90 3.94 -23.35
N PRO A 124 -3.46 2.77 -23.01
CA PRO A 124 -2.65 1.63 -22.58
C PRO A 124 -1.75 1.15 -23.73
N LYS A 125 -0.51 0.81 -23.40
CA LYS A 125 0.34 0.00 -24.29
C LYS A 125 -0.17 -1.44 -24.25
N GLN A 126 -0.51 -1.97 -25.42
CA GLN A 126 -0.97 -3.36 -25.52
C GLN A 126 0.20 -4.31 -25.22
N PRO A 127 0.01 -5.32 -24.36
CA PRO A 127 0.99 -6.38 -24.18
C PRO A 127 1.11 -7.20 -25.48
N THR A 128 2.25 -7.87 -25.66
CA THR A 128 2.36 -8.92 -26.69
C THR A 128 1.45 -10.11 -26.36
N GLU A 129 1.12 -10.93 -27.35
CA GLU A 129 0.31 -12.13 -27.10
C GLU A 129 0.98 -13.08 -26.10
N GLU A 130 2.31 -13.25 -26.17
CA GLU A 130 3.06 -14.04 -25.20
C GLU A 130 2.94 -13.47 -23.77
N GLN A 131 3.11 -12.16 -23.60
CA GLN A 131 2.93 -11.52 -22.29
C GLN A 131 1.51 -11.69 -21.75
N LYS A 132 0.50 -11.60 -22.63
CA LYS A 132 -0.90 -11.76 -22.29
C LYS A 132 -1.20 -13.19 -21.85
N GLU A 133 -0.72 -14.18 -22.60
CA GLU A 133 -0.85 -15.61 -22.27
C GLU A 133 -0.18 -15.95 -20.93
N GLN A 134 1.05 -15.48 -20.71
CA GLN A 134 1.77 -15.71 -19.46
C GLN A 134 1.22 -14.92 -18.26
N SER A 135 0.31 -13.97 -18.51
CA SER A 135 -0.33 -13.15 -17.47
C SER A 135 -1.79 -13.53 -17.20
N GLN A 136 -2.26 -14.65 -17.76
CA GLN A 136 -3.64 -15.10 -17.54
C GLN A 136 -3.94 -15.28 -16.05
N LEU A 137 -5.15 -14.89 -15.66
CA LEU A 137 -5.76 -15.26 -14.39
C LEU A 137 -6.58 -16.51 -14.63
N THR A 138 -6.59 -17.44 -13.66
CA THR A 138 -7.64 -18.47 -13.68
C THR A 138 -9.00 -17.83 -13.45
N GLN A 139 -10.09 -18.52 -13.77
CA GLN A 139 -11.43 -18.01 -13.52
C GLN A 139 -11.67 -17.76 -12.02
N GLU A 140 -11.15 -18.63 -11.16
CA GLU A 140 -11.23 -18.49 -9.70
C GLU A 140 -10.49 -17.25 -9.24
N GLU A 141 -9.26 -17.03 -9.73
CA GLU A 141 -8.48 -15.83 -9.41
C GLU A 141 -9.18 -14.56 -9.90
N TRP A 142 -9.73 -14.57 -11.11
CA TRP A 142 -10.48 -13.44 -11.65
C TRP A 142 -11.63 -13.09 -10.71
N VAL A 143 -12.50 -14.06 -10.41
CA VAL A 143 -13.69 -13.85 -9.56
C VAL A 143 -13.29 -13.42 -8.15
N GLU A 144 -12.24 -14.00 -7.58
CA GLU A 144 -11.81 -13.70 -6.22
C GLU A 144 -11.11 -12.33 -6.12
N PHE A 145 -10.21 -12.01 -7.05
CA PHE A 145 -9.42 -10.79 -7.00
C PHE A 145 -10.25 -9.55 -7.34
N THR A 146 -11.32 -9.68 -8.13
CA THR A 146 -12.20 -8.54 -8.46
C THR A 146 -13.26 -8.23 -7.39
N LYS A 147 -13.26 -8.92 -6.24
CA LYS A 147 -14.16 -8.57 -5.12
C LYS A 147 -13.65 -7.33 -4.40
N GLN A 148 -14.56 -6.46 -3.97
CA GLN A 148 -14.19 -5.24 -3.23
C GLN A 148 -13.53 -5.52 -1.87
N ILE A 149 -13.88 -6.64 -1.22
CA ILE A 149 -13.39 -6.99 0.11
C ILE A 149 -12.49 -8.22 -0.02
N TRP A 150 -11.23 -8.07 0.38
CA TRP A 150 -10.27 -9.16 0.41
C TRP A 150 -10.03 -9.60 1.84
N GLU A 151 -10.35 -10.85 2.14
CA GLU A 151 -10.06 -11.43 3.45
C GLU A 151 -8.70 -12.13 3.41
N ILE A 152 -7.67 -11.40 3.83
CA ILE A 152 -6.29 -11.89 3.83
C ILE A 152 -5.77 -11.91 5.28
N PRO A 153 -5.18 -13.02 5.75
CA PRO A 153 -4.55 -13.06 7.07
C PRO A 153 -3.38 -12.08 7.19
N ILE A 154 -3.19 -11.54 8.39
CA ILE A 154 -1.98 -10.76 8.72
C ILE A 154 -0.78 -11.71 8.64
N PRO A 155 0.41 -11.25 8.17
CA PRO A 155 1.60 -12.11 8.12
C PRO A 155 1.90 -12.77 9.46
N ASN A 156 2.06 -14.09 9.44
CA ASN A 156 2.35 -14.89 10.63
C ASN A 156 3.77 -14.66 11.17
N LYS A 157 4.03 -15.16 12.38
CA LYS A 157 5.37 -15.16 13.03
C LYS A 157 6.49 -15.81 12.22
N ASN A 158 6.15 -16.57 11.18
CA ASN A 158 7.08 -17.30 10.32
C ASN A 158 7.63 -16.45 9.15
N ASP A 159 7.15 -15.21 8.96
CA ASP A 159 7.83 -14.28 8.04
C ASP A 159 9.18 -13.91 8.65
N ILE A 160 10.26 -14.01 7.87
CA ILE A 160 11.62 -13.66 8.30
C ILE A 160 11.75 -12.19 8.75
N ALA A 161 10.82 -11.35 8.34
CA ALA A 161 10.72 -9.95 8.74
C ALA A 161 9.94 -9.75 10.05
N PHE A 162 9.32 -10.80 10.60
CA PHE A 162 8.52 -10.72 11.81
C PHE A 162 9.39 -10.30 13.01
N GLY A 163 8.99 -9.24 13.70
CA GLY A 163 9.77 -8.64 14.80
C GLY A 163 10.94 -7.76 14.35
N LYS A 164 11.30 -7.75 13.07
CA LYS A 164 12.32 -6.86 12.47
C LYS A 164 11.71 -5.67 11.71
N HIS A 165 10.51 -5.84 11.17
CA HIS A 165 9.75 -4.80 10.49
C HIS A 165 8.39 -4.60 11.17
N ALA A 166 8.09 -3.36 11.57
CA ALA A 166 6.94 -3.06 12.41
C ALA A 166 5.57 -3.25 11.72
N ALA A 167 5.52 -3.11 10.39
CA ALA A 167 4.28 -3.19 9.62
C ALA A 167 4.46 -4.05 8.35
N LEU A 168 4.12 -5.34 8.43
CA LEU A 168 4.27 -6.25 7.29
C LEU A 168 2.98 -6.30 6.46
N MET A 169 3.09 -5.90 5.20
CA MET A 169 2.06 -6.16 4.20
C MET A 169 2.03 -7.65 3.83
N PRO A 170 0.86 -8.31 3.73
CA PRO A 170 0.75 -9.66 3.22
C PRO A 170 1.25 -9.80 1.80
N ALA A 171 2.00 -10.87 1.52
CA ALA A 171 2.44 -11.21 0.18
C ALA A 171 1.29 -11.37 -0.81
N GLU A 172 0.19 -11.99 -0.36
CA GLU A 172 -1.01 -12.17 -1.17
C GLU A 172 -1.61 -10.82 -1.60
N LEU A 173 -1.54 -9.78 -0.76
CA LEU A 173 -2.03 -8.46 -1.12
C LEU A 173 -1.26 -7.87 -2.30
N ALA A 174 0.08 -7.89 -2.23
CA ALA A 174 0.93 -7.45 -3.33
C ALA A 174 0.73 -8.30 -4.59
N ARG A 175 0.64 -9.63 -4.44
CA ARG A 175 0.42 -10.57 -5.53
C ARG A 175 -0.85 -10.26 -6.31
N ARG A 176 -1.99 -10.07 -5.64
CA ARG A 176 -3.27 -9.72 -6.29
C ARG A 176 -3.15 -8.45 -7.12
N LEU A 177 -2.61 -7.38 -6.53
CA LEU A 177 -2.44 -6.09 -7.22
C LEU A 177 -1.52 -6.19 -8.44
N ILE A 178 -0.38 -6.89 -8.31
CA ILE A 178 0.55 -7.08 -9.43
C ILE A 178 -0.12 -7.89 -10.55
N ARG A 179 -0.86 -8.95 -10.20
CA ARG A 179 -1.56 -9.79 -11.18
C ARG A 179 -2.71 -9.09 -11.89
N LEU A 180 -3.46 -8.22 -11.19
CA LEU A 180 -4.57 -7.46 -11.77
C LEU A 180 -4.09 -6.31 -12.69
N TYR A 181 -2.95 -5.68 -12.36
CA TYR A 181 -2.60 -4.39 -12.95
C TYR A 181 -1.26 -4.34 -13.72
N SER A 182 -0.62 -5.49 -13.94
CA SER A 182 0.60 -5.60 -14.74
C SER A 182 0.63 -6.90 -15.56
N CYS A 183 1.42 -6.92 -16.64
CA CYS A 183 1.74 -8.14 -17.37
C CYS A 183 3.17 -8.62 -17.07
N VAL A 184 3.49 -9.87 -17.39
CA VAL A 184 4.85 -10.40 -17.34
C VAL A 184 5.81 -9.46 -18.10
N GLY A 185 6.97 -9.19 -17.52
CA GLY A 185 7.97 -8.25 -18.05
C GLY A 185 7.70 -6.77 -17.76
N ASP A 186 6.52 -6.38 -17.28
CA ASP A 186 6.29 -5.02 -16.78
C ASP A 186 7.17 -4.72 -15.55
N VAL A 187 7.33 -3.43 -15.25
CA VAL A 187 8.05 -2.95 -14.06
C VAL A 187 7.06 -2.64 -12.94
N VAL A 188 7.32 -3.19 -11.76
CA VAL A 188 6.63 -2.86 -10.49
C VAL A 188 7.55 -2.00 -9.64
N LEU A 189 7.12 -0.78 -9.31
CA LEU A 189 7.88 0.14 -8.47
C LEU A 189 7.23 0.21 -7.08
N ASP A 190 8.02 0.04 -6.03
CA ASP A 190 7.61 0.24 -4.64
C ASP A 190 8.44 1.36 -3.98
N PRO A 191 7.87 2.56 -3.76
CA PRO A 191 8.62 3.69 -3.18
C PRO A 191 8.84 3.55 -1.67
N PHE A 192 8.21 2.56 -1.01
CA PHE A 192 8.31 2.28 0.41
C PHE A 192 8.51 0.78 0.64
N SER A 193 9.60 0.25 0.07
CA SER A 193 9.80 -1.19 -0.09
C SER A 193 9.84 -1.96 1.24
N GLY A 194 10.24 -1.33 2.34
CA GLY A 194 10.28 -1.95 3.66
C GLY A 194 11.07 -3.24 3.65
N SER A 195 10.44 -4.33 4.06
CA SER A 195 11.07 -5.67 4.02
C SER A 195 11.22 -6.29 2.62
N GLY A 196 10.76 -5.64 1.55
CA GLY A 196 10.89 -6.13 0.16
C GLY A 196 9.80 -7.09 -0.31
N THR A 197 8.64 -7.14 0.36
CA THR A 197 7.54 -8.05 -0.01
C THR A 197 7.06 -7.83 -1.45
N THR A 198 6.82 -6.58 -1.86
CA THR A 198 6.37 -6.24 -3.22
C THR A 198 7.39 -6.67 -4.26
N LEU A 199 8.67 -6.42 -4.00
CA LEU A 199 9.78 -6.76 -4.90
C LEU A 199 9.87 -8.28 -5.10
N ARG A 200 9.76 -9.05 -4.02
CA ARG A 200 9.74 -10.51 -4.08
C ARG A 200 8.56 -11.02 -4.90
N GLU A 201 7.35 -10.56 -4.65
CA GLU A 201 6.17 -11.01 -5.40
C GLU A 201 6.25 -10.61 -6.88
N ALA A 202 6.77 -9.41 -7.19
CA ALA A 202 7.05 -9.00 -8.57
C ALA A 202 8.03 -9.96 -9.26
N LYS A 203 9.15 -10.31 -8.59
CA LYS A 203 10.12 -11.30 -9.07
C LYS A 203 9.48 -12.66 -9.34
N LEU A 204 8.73 -13.19 -8.38
CA LEU A 204 8.05 -14.50 -8.50
C LEU A 204 7.04 -14.52 -9.64
N LEU A 205 6.36 -13.40 -9.88
CA LEU A 205 5.42 -13.22 -10.98
C LEU A 205 6.11 -12.83 -12.31
N LYS A 206 7.44 -12.90 -12.40
CA LYS A 206 8.20 -12.56 -13.62
C LYS A 206 7.99 -11.11 -14.09
N ARG A 207 7.81 -10.18 -13.16
CA ARG A 207 7.87 -8.73 -13.42
C ARG A 207 9.27 -8.23 -13.04
N ASN A 208 9.72 -7.20 -13.74
CA ASN A 208 10.84 -6.39 -13.30
C ASN A 208 10.41 -5.58 -12.07
N PHE A 209 11.35 -5.19 -11.21
CA PHE A 209 11.02 -4.44 -10.01
C PHE A 209 12.06 -3.38 -9.66
N ILE A 210 11.58 -2.31 -9.03
CA ILE A 210 12.40 -1.22 -8.49
C ILE A 210 11.87 -0.92 -7.09
N GLY A 211 12.76 -0.85 -6.10
CA GLY A 211 12.39 -0.55 -4.73
C GLY A 211 13.23 0.57 -4.15
N TYR A 212 12.59 1.48 -3.42
CA TYR A 212 13.25 2.46 -2.58
C TYR A 212 12.99 2.14 -1.11
N GLU A 213 14.04 2.13 -0.31
CA GLU A 213 13.99 1.96 1.14
C GLU A 213 15.00 2.90 1.78
N LEU A 214 14.54 3.67 2.76
CA LEU A 214 15.36 4.70 3.41
C LEU A 214 16.27 4.09 4.47
N TYR A 215 15.81 3.07 5.18
CA TYR A 215 16.56 2.48 6.28
C TYR A 215 17.45 1.33 5.79
N GLU A 216 18.76 1.55 5.79
CA GLU A 216 19.77 0.58 5.32
C GLU A 216 19.70 -0.77 6.03
N ASN A 217 19.22 -0.81 7.27
CA ASN A 217 19.07 -2.05 8.03
C ASN A 217 18.05 -3.04 7.42
N TYR A 218 17.18 -2.60 6.51
CA TYR A 218 16.30 -3.50 5.75
C TYR A 218 16.97 -4.14 4.54
N LYS A 219 18.13 -3.63 4.08
CA LYS A 219 18.82 -4.15 2.89
C LYS A 219 19.12 -5.66 2.96
N PRO A 220 19.72 -6.22 4.05
CA PRO A 220 19.99 -7.66 4.12
C PRO A 220 18.72 -8.51 4.05
N LEU A 221 17.61 -8.00 4.62
CA LEU A 221 16.32 -8.68 4.60
C LEU A 221 15.70 -8.67 3.20
N ILE A 222 15.80 -7.56 2.47
CA ILE A 222 15.36 -7.45 1.08
C ILE A 222 16.16 -8.43 0.21
N GLU A 223 17.49 -8.43 0.34
CA GLU A 223 18.41 -9.30 -0.42
C GLU A 223 18.10 -10.77 -0.17
N GLN A 224 17.89 -11.16 1.09
CA GLN A 224 17.44 -12.49 1.47
C GLN A 224 16.09 -12.85 0.83
N LYS A 225 15.08 -11.96 0.87
CA LYS A 225 13.77 -12.21 0.21
C LYS A 225 13.89 -12.35 -1.30
N LEU A 226 14.82 -11.63 -1.92
CA LEU A 226 15.09 -11.71 -3.35
C LEU A 226 15.91 -12.96 -3.71
N GLY A 227 16.41 -13.73 -2.74
CA GLY A 227 17.27 -14.89 -2.99
C GLY A 227 18.68 -14.49 -3.43
N ASN A 228 19.10 -13.26 -3.13
CA ASN A 228 20.47 -12.79 -3.29
C ASN A 228 21.15 -12.96 -1.93
N LEU A 229 21.64 -14.14 -1.60
CA LEU A 229 22.46 -14.28 -0.40
C LEU A 229 23.86 -13.73 -0.69
N PHE A 230 24.29 -12.77 0.14
CA PHE A 230 25.68 -12.41 0.28
C PHE A 230 26.35 -13.54 1.04
N ASP A 231 27.22 -14.28 0.35
CA ASP A 231 28.26 -15.07 1.00
C ASP A 231 29.20 -14.07 1.66
N PHE A 232 29.01 -13.81 2.96
CA PHE A 232 30.06 -13.23 3.78
C PHE A 232 31.01 -14.38 4.13
N GLU A 233 32.06 -14.56 3.32
CA GLU A 233 33.33 -15.15 3.79
C GLU A 233 34.04 -14.17 4.74
#